data_AF-A0A834PDA7-F1
#
_entry.id   AF-A0A834PDA7-F1
#
_cell.length_a   1.000
_cell.length_b   1.000
_cell.length_c   1.000
_cell.angle_alpha   90.00
_cell.angle_beta   90.00
_cell.angle_gamma   90.00
#
_symmetry.space_group_name_H-M   'P 1'
#
loop_
_entity.id
_entity.type
_entity.pdbx_description
1 polymer ?
#
loop_
_entity_poly.entity_id
_entity_poly.type
_entity_poly.pdbx_seq_one_letter_code
_entity_poly.pdbx_strand_id
1 'polypeptide(L)'
;MSSLSISIYRRLIFDHVFLFLLQMIGRRCVLLALGILLILVITVNIYFIRIIVENSSQKSQFKNLPLVEENYLPGPSLRKNENSRNFQKSVGEDINEKIKEETQILPSKYFKQNTSYLIVLERLLSELKIMDNAHEDIWSIPSNNWPDAHQLIPPSAPELGTILDALRKAKVKHADNAVLGTQLKLMLTLENGAKAVFKPQWYSRDTVIRGPVYYGKDRHNAEIVAFHLSSLLALRRVPLAVIRKLDLNNEIRKHATPELYTTMYQEGNDTCLYGVCHYCSSNDPVCGTGDILEGALIFWLPRYLHLVKHRHPWQRTYKKKKLAPWEMDDNYCKKVKESKAYSPQFSSRLLDLVDTAVFDFLMDNGDRHHYELAQNNFHNPAVLLIDNGKSLGNPDVDHLDILAPLYQCCIIHKTTWDRLKMFSGGTLSLSLEKLIARETIMADVLPLISDAHLSAMDRRLLTIYAVVEYCVKKKRYVSNVILDHR
;
A
#
# COMPACT_ATOMS: atom_id res chain seq x y z
N MET A 1 -59.61 71.73 13.47
CA MET A 1 -60.36 70.49 13.79
C MET A 1 -59.78 69.36 12.95
N SER A 2 -58.75 68.66 13.41
CA SER A 2 -58.77 67.64 14.47
C SER A 2 -59.23 66.23 14.02
N SER A 3 -59.07 65.86 12.75
CA SER A 3 -59.25 64.47 12.29
C SER A 3 -58.06 63.93 11.49
N LEU A 4 -57.42 64.73 10.64
CA LEU A 4 -56.35 64.24 9.75
C LEU A 4 -55.01 63.97 10.47
N SER A 5 -54.56 64.86 11.37
CA SER A 5 -53.30 64.65 12.11
C SER A 5 -53.35 63.50 13.11
N ILE A 6 -54.52 63.22 13.72
CA ILE A 6 -54.68 62.12 14.68
C ILE A 6 -54.68 60.76 13.96
N SER A 7 -55.22 60.69 12.74
CA SER A 7 -55.22 59.46 11.92
C SER A 7 -53.81 59.06 11.49
N ILE A 8 -52.99 60.02 11.05
CA ILE A 8 -51.61 59.78 10.61
C ILE A 8 -50.72 59.35 11.79
N TYR A 9 -50.87 60.01 12.95
CA TYR A 9 -50.10 59.65 14.15
C TYR A 9 -50.50 58.27 14.71
N ARG A 10 -51.79 57.90 14.66
CA ARG A 10 -52.24 56.54 15.04
C ARG A 10 -51.68 55.47 14.10
N ARG A 11 -51.60 55.73 12.79
CA ARG A 11 -51.07 54.77 11.81
C ARG A 11 -49.56 54.54 12.00
N LEU A 12 -48.79 55.61 12.18
CA LEU A 12 -47.35 55.54 12.46
C LEU A 12 -47.02 54.80 13.76
N ILE A 13 -47.79 55.01 14.83
CA ILE A 13 -47.61 54.28 16.09
C ILE A 13 -47.99 52.80 15.92
N PHE A 14 -49.07 52.50 15.19
CA PHE A 14 -49.50 51.13 14.95
C PHE A 14 -48.48 50.34 14.11
N ASP A 15 -47.93 50.96 13.06
CA ASP A 15 -46.92 50.34 12.20
C ASP A 15 -45.60 50.11 12.94
N HIS A 16 -45.17 51.07 13.79
CA HIS A 16 -43.97 50.88 14.61
C HIS A 16 -44.13 49.80 15.68
N VAL A 17 -45.29 49.74 16.35
CA VAL A 17 -45.59 48.69 17.34
C VAL A 17 -45.71 47.33 16.66
N PHE A 18 -46.31 47.26 15.47
CA PHE A 18 -46.44 46.04 14.69
C PHE A 18 -45.10 45.50 14.20
N LEU A 19 -44.20 46.37 13.68
CA LEU A 19 -42.84 45.97 13.32
C LEU A 19 -42.04 45.47 14.52
N PHE A 20 -42.17 46.12 15.68
CA PHE A 20 -41.47 45.73 16.90
C PHE A 20 -41.96 44.37 17.43
N LEU A 21 -43.27 44.12 17.37
CA LEU A 21 -43.87 42.82 17.70
C LEU A 21 -43.41 41.71 16.75
N LEU A 22 -43.37 41.95 15.44
CA LEU A 22 -42.86 41.01 14.43
C LEU A 22 -41.38 40.67 14.66
N GLN A 23 -40.56 41.66 15.01
CA GLN A 23 -39.14 41.46 15.29
C GLN A 23 -38.90 40.67 16.59
N MET A 24 -39.74 40.88 17.62
CA MET A 24 -39.72 40.07 18.84
C MET A 24 -40.19 38.63 18.60
N ILE A 25 -41.23 38.42 17.79
CA ILE A 25 -41.73 37.08 17.44
C ILE A 25 -40.67 36.32 16.62
N GLY A 26 -40.04 36.97 15.63
CA GLY A 26 -38.95 36.38 14.85
C GLY A 26 -37.76 35.94 15.69
N ARG A 27 -37.33 36.77 16.66
CA ARG A 27 -36.24 36.40 17.60
C ARG A 27 -36.61 35.21 18.50
N ARG A 28 -37.86 35.13 18.97
CA ARG A 28 -38.34 33.99 19.77
C ARG A 28 -38.41 32.70 18.95
N CYS A 29 -38.84 32.78 17.68
CA CYS A 29 -38.85 31.63 16.77
C CYS A 29 -37.43 31.13 16.45
N VAL A 30 -36.46 32.03 16.25
CA VAL A 30 -35.05 31.65 16.01
C VAL A 30 -34.45 30.98 17.25
N LEU A 31 -34.72 31.50 18.45
CA LEU A 31 -34.26 30.89 19.70
C LEU A 31 -34.88 29.51 19.94
N LEU A 32 -36.17 29.33 19.61
CA LEU A 32 -36.84 28.03 19.66
C LEU A 32 -36.24 27.05 18.65
N ALA A 33 -35.97 27.48 17.41
CA ALA A 33 -35.34 26.64 16.39
C ALA A 33 -33.92 26.21 16.77
N LEU A 34 -33.12 27.12 17.33
CA LEU A 34 -31.78 26.81 17.84
C LEU A 34 -31.83 25.88 19.05
N GLY A 35 -32.82 26.06 19.95
CA GLY A 35 -33.06 25.16 21.07
C GLY A 35 -33.43 23.74 20.62
N ILE A 36 -34.33 23.62 19.64
CA ILE A 36 -34.70 22.31 19.06
C ILE A 36 -33.50 21.66 18.38
N LEU A 37 -32.70 22.42 17.63
CA LEU A 37 -31.48 21.89 16.98
C LEU A 37 -30.46 21.39 18.01
N LEU A 38 -30.24 22.14 19.10
CA LEU A 38 -29.34 21.74 20.19
C LEU A 38 -29.82 20.46 20.87
N ILE A 39 -31.12 20.34 21.17
CA ILE A 39 -31.71 19.12 21.73
C ILE A 39 -31.47 17.94 20.80
N LEU A 40 -31.72 18.12 19.50
CA LEU A 40 -31.56 17.07 18.49
C LEU A 40 -30.12 16.58 18.43
N VAL A 41 -29.14 17.49 18.40
CA VAL A 41 -27.71 17.18 18.43
C VAL A 41 -27.33 16.43 19.72
N ILE A 42 -27.84 16.85 20.88
CA ILE A 42 -27.57 16.18 22.15
C ILE A 42 -28.16 14.76 22.15
N THR A 43 -29.41 14.58 21.73
CA THR A 43 -30.03 13.23 21.66
C THR A 43 -29.29 12.29 20.71
N VAL A 44 -28.84 12.79 19.55
CA VAL A 44 -28.06 11.98 18.60
C VAL A 44 -26.71 11.58 19.20
N ASN A 45 -26.02 12.51 19.86
CA ASN A 45 -24.75 12.20 20.54
C ASN A 45 -24.92 11.20 21.69
N ILE A 46 -25.97 11.34 22.51
CA ILE A 46 -26.28 10.37 23.58
C ILE A 46 -26.58 8.99 23.00
N TYR A 47 -27.32 8.91 21.90
CA TYR A 47 -27.62 7.65 21.21
C TYR A 47 -26.33 6.96 20.72
N PHE A 48 -25.42 7.70 20.08
CA PHE A 48 -24.14 7.16 19.62
C PHE A 48 -23.23 6.72 20.77
N ILE A 49 -23.17 7.48 21.86
CA ILE A 49 -22.41 7.08 23.06
C ILE A 49 -22.98 5.78 23.64
N ARG A 50 -24.32 5.65 23.71
CA ARG A 50 -24.95 4.42 24.21
C ARG A 50 -24.61 3.20 23.34
N ILE A 51 -24.66 3.34 22.01
CA ILE A 51 -24.24 2.28 21.07
C ILE A 51 -22.77 1.88 21.26
N ILE A 52 -21.89 2.86 21.49
CA ILE A 52 -20.46 2.58 21.70
C ILE A 52 -20.25 1.83 23.02
N VAL A 53 -20.94 2.23 24.09
CA VAL A 53 -20.85 1.60 25.42
C VAL A 53 -21.47 0.19 25.43
N GLU A 54 -22.62 -0.02 24.79
CA GLU A 54 -23.22 -1.37 24.65
C GLU A 54 -22.34 -2.32 23.81
N ASN A 55 -21.65 -1.80 22.79
CA ASN A 55 -20.68 -2.60 22.04
C ASN A 55 -19.39 -2.88 22.82
N SER A 56 -19.04 -2.07 23.82
CA SER A 56 -17.85 -2.30 24.65
C SER A 56 -18.10 -3.32 25.77
N SER A 57 -19.31 -3.37 26.33
CA SER A 57 -19.66 -4.31 27.42
C SER A 57 -19.74 -5.77 26.95
N GLN A 58 -20.10 -6.04 25.68
CA GLN A 58 -20.02 -7.40 25.11
C GLN A 58 -18.58 -7.89 24.91
N LYS A 59 -17.58 -7.00 24.86
CA LYS A 59 -16.16 -7.37 24.72
C LYS A 59 -15.49 -7.74 26.04
N SER A 60 -16.05 -7.37 27.20
CA SER A 60 -15.43 -7.65 28.50
C SER A 60 -15.73 -9.05 29.06
N GLN A 61 -16.70 -9.79 28.49
CA GLN A 61 -17.04 -11.15 28.94
C GLN A 61 -16.19 -12.28 28.32
N PHE A 62 -15.34 -11.99 27.32
CA PHE A 62 -14.46 -13.00 26.70
C PHE A 62 -13.05 -13.09 27.32
N LYS A 63 -12.78 -12.39 28.44
CA LYS A 63 -11.42 -12.29 29.02
C LYS A 63 -11.01 -13.42 29.97
N ASN A 64 -11.87 -14.39 30.28
CA ASN A 64 -11.53 -15.47 31.21
C ASN A 64 -11.82 -16.86 30.61
N LEU A 65 -10.92 -17.37 29.76
CA LEU A 65 -10.79 -18.81 29.55
C LEU A 65 -9.29 -19.20 29.57
N PRO A 66 -8.87 -20.27 30.26
CA PRO A 66 -7.47 -20.67 30.34
C PRO A 66 -6.94 -21.22 29.01
N LEU A 67 -5.67 -20.94 28.73
CA LEU A 67 -4.86 -21.52 27.65
C LEU A 67 -4.79 -23.04 27.82
N VAL A 68 -5.17 -23.79 26.78
CA VAL A 68 -4.94 -25.24 26.69
C VAL A 68 -3.87 -25.46 25.61
N GLU A 69 -2.74 -26.05 26.01
CA GLU A 69 -1.74 -26.64 25.12
C GLU A 69 -2.36 -27.81 24.35
N GLU A 70 -2.30 -27.80 23.02
CA GLU A 70 -2.61 -28.98 22.20
C GLU A 70 -1.34 -29.54 21.58
N ASN A 71 -0.88 -30.65 22.17
CA ASN A 71 0.12 -31.55 21.61
C ASN A 71 -0.47 -32.30 20.41
N TYR A 72 0.19 -32.21 19.25
CA TYR A 72 -0.17 -32.95 18.05
C TYR A 72 0.31 -34.41 18.11
N LEU A 73 -0.62 -35.35 17.98
CA LEU A 73 -0.37 -36.72 17.49
C LEU A 73 -1.43 -37.06 16.40
N PRO A 74 -1.06 -37.82 15.35
CA PRO A 74 -1.93 -38.02 14.19
C PRO A 74 -2.90 -39.20 14.38
N GLY A 75 -4.18 -38.99 14.09
CA GLY A 75 -5.23 -40.02 14.08
C GLY A 75 -6.04 -40.01 12.77
N PRO A 76 -6.72 -41.13 12.42
CA PRO A 76 -6.78 -41.66 11.06
C PRO A 76 -7.94 -41.15 10.18
N SER A 77 -7.80 -41.44 8.88
CA SER A 77 -8.66 -41.11 7.75
C SER A 77 -10.16 -41.30 7.97
N LEU A 78 -10.90 -40.19 7.93
CA LEU A 78 -12.36 -40.18 7.87
C LEU A 78 -12.86 -40.12 6.43
N ARG A 79 -13.60 -41.18 6.06
CA ARG A 79 -14.34 -41.35 4.81
C ARG A 79 -15.27 -40.16 4.54
N LYS A 80 -15.23 -39.67 3.30
CA LYS A 80 -16.18 -38.68 2.77
C LYS A 80 -17.58 -39.29 2.70
N ASN A 81 -18.51 -38.75 3.48
CA ASN A 81 -19.94 -38.84 3.17
C ASN A 81 -20.30 -37.64 2.30
N GLU A 82 -20.55 -37.90 1.02
CA GLU A 82 -21.18 -36.98 0.09
C GLU A 82 -22.64 -36.80 0.48
N ASN A 83 -22.99 -35.60 0.93
CA ASN A 83 -24.35 -35.10 0.82
C ASN A 83 -24.27 -33.70 0.22
N SER A 84 -24.69 -33.60 -1.03
CA SER A 84 -24.68 -32.41 -1.86
C SER A 84 -25.60 -31.34 -1.26
N ARG A 85 -24.96 -30.28 -0.73
CA ARG A 85 -25.55 -28.95 -0.77
C ARG A 85 -24.87 -28.24 -1.92
N ASN A 86 -25.64 -27.86 -2.94
CA ASN A 86 -25.19 -27.04 -4.06
C ASN A 86 -24.55 -25.75 -3.53
N PHE A 87 -23.24 -25.76 -3.31
CA PHE A 87 -22.46 -24.55 -3.19
C PHE A 87 -22.38 -23.97 -4.60
N GLN A 88 -23.14 -22.90 -4.83
CA GLN A 88 -22.97 -22.06 -5.98
C GLN A 88 -21.51 -21.59 -5.98
N LYS A 89 -20.72 -22.11 -6.91
CA LYS A 89 -19.29 -21.83 -7.05
C LYS A 89 -19.07 -20.32 -7.04
N SER A 90 -18.14 -19.84 -6.22
CA SER A 90 -17.87 -18.41 -6.14
C SER A 90 -17.34 -17.91 -7.48
N VAL A 91 -17.60 -16.64 -7.82
CA VAL A 91 -17.07 -15.98 -9.04
C VAL A 91 -15.55 -16.17 -9.16
N GLY A 92 -14.84 -16.06 -8.03
CA GLY A 92 -13.39 -16.29 -7.94
C GLY A 92 -12.95 -17.71 -8.31
N GLU A 93 -13.73 -18.73 -7.95
CA GLU A 93 -13.39 -20.13 -8.26
C GLU A 93 -13.56 -20.47 -9.74
N ASP A 94 -14.56 -19.90 -10.42
CA ASP A 94 -14.77 -20.09 -11.86
C ASP A 94 -13.67 -19.42 -12.70
N ILE A 95 -13.30 -18.18 -12.37
CA ILE A 95 -12.21 -17.49 -13.09
C ILE A 95 -10.86 -18.17 -12.86
N ASN A 96 -10.60 -18.68 -11.65
CA ASN A 96 -9.36 -19.39 -11.34
C ASN A 96 -9.14 -20.60 -12.26
N GLU A 97 -10.19 -21.38 -12.52
CA GLU A 97 -10.11 -22.54 -13.42
C GLU A 97 -9.85 -22.12 -14.86
N LYS A 98 -10.58 -21.12 -15.36
CA LYS A 98 -10.38 -20.58 -16.72
C LYS A 98 -8.96 -20.07 -16.95
N ILE A 99 -8.39 -19.39 -15.96
CA ILE A 99 -7.00 -18.90 -16.06
C ILE A 99 -5.98 -20.04 -15.96
N LYS A 100 -6.26 -21.07 -15.16
CA LYS A 100 -5.40 -22.28 -15.12
C LYS A 100 -5.40 -23.01 -16.45
N GLU A 101 -6.56 -23.18 -17.07
CA GLU A 101 -6.68 -23.75 -18.43
C GLU A 101 -5.92 -22.90 -19.45
N GLU A 102 -6.09 -21.58 -19.40
CA GLU A 102 -5.38 -20.66 -20.30
C GLU A 102 -3.86 -20.72 -20.11
N THR A 103 -3.38 -20.89 -18.88
CA THR A 103 -1.95 -21.07 -18.57
C THR A 103 -1.36 -22.30 -19.27
N GLN A 104 -2.12 -23.40 -19.36
CA GLN A 104 -1.65 -24.65 -19.98
C GLN A 104 -1.49 -24.54 -21.51
N ILE A 105 -2.23 -23.64 -22.15
CA ILE A 105 -2.22 -23.44 -23.61
C ILE A 105 -1.49 -22.17 -24.02
N LEU A 106 -0.68 -21.59 -23.13
CA LEU A 106 0.06 -20.36 -23.41
C LEU A 106 0.96 -20.52 -24.64
N PRO A 107 0.94 -19.54 -25.56
CA PRO A 107 1.84 -19.53 -26.71
C PRO A 107 3.31 -19.68 -26.32
N SER A 108 4.05 -20.48 -27.09
CA SER A 108 5.48 -20.78 -26.83
C SER A 108 6.38 -19.54 -26.76
N LYS A 109 5.96 -18.41 -27.35
CA LYS A 109 6.65 -17.12 -27.26
C LYS A 109 6.89 -16.65 -25.81
N TYR A 110 5.99 -17.00 -24.87
CA TYR A 110 6.10 -16.59 -23.46
C TYR A 110 7.15 -17.38 -22.67
N PHE A 111 7.58 -18.54 -23.19
CA PHE A 111 8.60 -19.39 -22.59
C PHE A 111 9.99 -19.17 -23.21
N LYS A 112 10.08 -18.40 -24.30
CA LYS A 112 11.34 -18.07 -24.95
C LYS A 112 11.90 -16.78 -24.35
N GLN A 113 13.21 -16.77 -24.13
CA GLN A 113 13.92 -15.58 -23.69
C GLN A 113 13.89 -14.51 -24.79
N ASN A 114 13.52 -13.30 -24.40
CA ASN A 114 13.62 -12.13 -25.28
C ASN A 114 14.90 -11.37 -24.94
N THR A 115 15.93 -11.44 -25.78
CA THR A 115 17.26 -10.86 -25.54
C THR A 115 17.28 -9.35 -25.33
N SER A 116 16.24 -8.61 -25.73
CA SER A 116 16.13 -7.17 -25.51
C SER A 116 16.13 -6.77 -24.03
N TYR A 117 15.85 -7.71 -23.11
CA TYR A 117 15.93 -7.46 -21.67
C TYR A 117 17.33 -7.01 -21.21
N LEU A 118 18.40 -7.46 -21.90
CA LEU A 118 19.78 -7.15 -21.54
C LEU A 118 20.07 -5.65 -21.60
N ILE A 119 19.54 -4.96 -22.61
CA ILE A 119 19.70 -3.51 -22.78
C ILE A 119 19.10 -2.76 -21.58
N VAL A 120 17.93 -3.20 -21.13
CA VAL A 120 17.26 -2.62 -19.95
C VAL A 120 18.07 -2.89 -18.69
N LEU A 121 18.52 -4.13 -18.51
CA LEU A 121 19.26 -4.56 -17.34
C LEU A 121 20.60 -3.84 -17.22
N GLU A 122 21.38 -3.74 -18.29
CA GLU A 122 22.66 -3.04 -18.31
C GLU A 122 22.50 -1.56 -17.97
N ARG A 123 21.48 -0.90 -18.52
CA ARG A 123 21.15 0.50 -18.19
C ARG A 123 20.79 0.66 -16.72
N LEU A 124 19.93 -0.20 -16.17
CA LEU A 124 19.56 -0.12 -14.76
C LEU A 124 20.77 -0.42 -13.84
N LEU A 125 21.63 -1.36 -14.22
CA LEU A 125 22.87 -1.65 -13.49
C LEU A 125 23.87 -0.50 -13.57
N SER A 126 23.88 0.29 -14.65
CA SER A 126 24.73 1.49 -14.74
C SER A 126 24.21 2.63 -13.86
N GLU A 127 22.89 2.81 -13.76
CA GLU A 127 22.26 3.77 -12.83
C GLU A 127 22.60 3.47 -11.36
N LEU A 128 22.87 2.21 -11.01
CA LEU A 128 23.22 1.79 -9.65
C LEU A 128 24.72 1.91 -9.32
N LYS A 129 25.56 2.38 -10.25
CA LYS A 129 26.98 2.61 -9.96
C LYS A 129 27.16 3.89 -9.15
N ILE A 130 28.10 3.86 -8.21
CA ILE A 130 28.53 5.06 -7.48
C ILE A 130 29.48 5.84 -8.38
N MET A 131 29.28 7.16 -8.46
CA MET A 131 30.12 8.06 -9.24
C MET A 131 31.26 8.61 -8.36
N ASP A 132 32.51 8.53 -8.82
CA ASP A 132 33.71 8.90 -8.04
C ASP A 132 33.78 10.41 -7.68
N ASN A 133 33.17 11.28 -8.49
CA ASN A 133 33.17 12.74 -8.31
C ASN A 133 31.79 13.28 -7.96
N ALA A 134 31.05 12.59 -7.10
CA ALA A 134 29.76 13.06 -6.62
C ALA A 134 29.92 14.41 -5.91
N HIS A 135 29.38 15.48 -6.50
CA HIS A 135 29.41 16.83 -5.94
C HIS A 135 28.85 16.85 -4.50
N GLU A 136 29.31 17.79 -3.69
CA GLU A 136 28.82 18.04 -2.31
C GLU A 136 27.29 18.22 -2.22
N ASP A 137 26.63 18.42 -3.36
CA ASP A 137 25.20 18.69 -3.50
C ASP A 137 24.34 17.47 -3.93
N ILE A 138 24.79 16.23 -3.70
CA ILE A 138 24.03 15.00 -4.01
C ILE A 138 22.60 15.00 -3.43
N TRP A 139 22.40 15.74 -2.34
CA TRP A 139 21.12 15.87 -1.64
C TRP A 139 20.16 16.87 -2.30
N SER A 140 20.64 17.80 -3.14
CA SER A 140 19.77 18.66 -3.94
C SER A 140 19.30 17.98 -5.23
N ILE A 141 19.95 16.90 -5.67
CA ILE A 141 19.58 16.22 -6.93
C ILE A 141 18.14 15.69 -6.88
N PRO A 142 17.68 15.01 -5.80
CA PRO A 142 16.26 14.69 -5.58
C PRO A 142 15.37 15.91 -5.27
N SER A 143 15.91 17.13 -5.29
CA SER A 143 15.14 18.37 -5.18
C SER A 143 15.09 19.12 -6.51
N ASN A 144 15.91 18.73 -7.49
CA ASN A 144 16.08 19.35 -8.81
C ASN A 144 15.68 18.37 -9.93
N ASN A 145 14.39 18.03 -10.05
CA ASN A 145 13.71 17.31 -11.16
C ASN A 145 13.16 15.88 -10.89
N TRP A 146 13.27 15.34 -9.68
CA TRP A 146 12.56 14.11 -9.26
C TRP A 146 12.45 14.11 -7.74
N PRO A 147 11.39 13.59 -7.10
CA PRO A 147 10.22 12.92 -7.70
C PRO A 147 9.19 13.85 -8.37
N ASP A 148 8.45 13.33 -9.35
CA ASP A 148 7.28 13.98 -9.95
C ASP A 148 5.98 13.22 -9.62
N ALA A 149 4.82 13.78 -9.99
CA ALA A 149 3.52 13.20 -9.67
C ALA A 149 3.13 11.96 -10.50
N HIS A 150 3.87 11.66 -11.57
CA HIS A 150 3.67 10.54 -12.48
C HIS A 150 4.67 9.40 -12.25
N GLN A 151 5.87 9.70 -11.72
CA GLN A 151 6.93 8.77 -11.35
C GLN A 151 7.82 9.39 -10.25
N LEU A 152 8.26 8.56 -9.31
CA LEU A 152 9.17 8.97 -8.25
C LEU A 152 10.64 8.95 -8.68
N ILE A 153 10.94 8.23 -9.76
CA ILE A 153 12.27 8.08 -10.34
C ILE A 153 12.19 8.40 -11.83
N PRO A 154 13.04 9.28 -12.37
CA PRO A 154 12.97 9.63 -13.78
C PRO A 154 13.36 8.43 -14.66
N PRO A 155 13.03 8.46 -15.96
CA PRO A 155 13.32 7.34 -16.86
C PRO A 155 14.81 7.00 -16.96
N SER A 156 15.66 8.03 -16.84
CA SER A 156 17.12 7.94 -16.73
C SER A 156 17.56 8.61 -15.43
N ALA A 157 18.28 7.88 -14.58
CA ALA A 157 18.75 8.36 -13.28
C ALA A 157 20.22 7.94 -13.02
N PRO A 158 21.21 8.51 -13.74
CA PRO A 158 22.61 8.11 -13.63
C PRO A 158 23.20 8.33 -12.22
N GLU A 159 22.64 9.22 -11.42
CA GLU A 159 23.06 9.53 -10.05
C GLU A 159 22.42 8.62 -8.99
N LEU A 160 21.53 7.69 -9.38
CA LEU A 160 20.74 6.90 -8.44
C LEU A 160 21.62 6.09 -7.47
N GLY A 161 22.64 5.38 -7.96
CA GLY A 161 23.55 4.59 -7.14
C GLY A 161 24.27 5.43 -6.08
N THR A 162 24.72 6.62 -6.47
CA THR A 162 25.34 7.60 -5.55
C THR A 162 24.36 8.10 -4.48
N ILE A 163 23.11 8.39 -4.85
CA ILE A 163 22.07 8.83 -3.89
C ILE A 163 21.73 7.71 -2.89
N LEU A 164 21.60 6.47 -3.37
CA LEU A 164 21.33 5.32 -2.51
C LEU A 164 22.48 5.07 -1.52
N ASP A 165 23.73 5.21 -1.97
CA ASP A 165 24.91 5.11 -1.08
C ASP A 165 24.97 6.24 -0.05
N ALA A 166 24.65 7.48 -0.45
CA ALA A 166 24.56 8.61 0.46
C ALA A 166 23.48 8.40 1.53
N LEU A 167 22.29 7.91 1.15
CA LEU A 167 21.20 7.54 2.08
C LEU A 167 21.63 6.47 3.09
N ARG A 168 22.40 5.47 2.63
CA ARG A 168 22.92 4.39 3.47
C ARG A 168 23.87 4.91 4.55
N LYS A 169 24.75 5.84 4.20
CA LYS A 169 25.86 6.33 5.06
C LYS A 169 25.51 7.55 5.91
N ALA A 170 24.47 8.31 5.56
CA ALA A 170 24.11 9.54 6.24
C ALA A 170 23.85 9.33 7.74
N LYS A 171 24.44 10.15 8.61
CA LYS A 171 24.29 10.00 10.06
C LYS A 171 22.86 10.28 10.51
N VAL A 172 22.35 9.48 11.45
CA VAL A 172 21.07 9.74 12.13
C VAL A 172 21.29 10.87 13.13
N LYS A 173 20.45 11.93 13.05
CA LYS A 173 20.42 13.03 14.03
C LYS A 173 19.29 12.90 15.01
N HIS A 174 18.18 12.31 14.58
CA HIS A 174 16.99 12.12 15.38
C HIS A 174 16.27 10.82 14.98
N ALA A 175 15.78 10.09 15.97
CA ALA A 175 14.99 8.88 15.80
C ALA A 175 13.68 8.99 16.59
N ASP A 176 12.57 8.66 15.95
CA ASP A 176 11.24 8.74 16.56
C ASP A 176 10.36 7.55 16.12
N ASN A 177 9.22 7.35 16.79
CA ASN A 177 8.17 6.48 16.29
C ASN A 177 7.53 7.13 15.06
N ALA A 178 7.28 6.37 13.98
CA ALA A 178 6.50 6.92 12.89
C ALA A 178 5.01 7.00 13.29
N VAL A 179 4.50 8.22 13.41
CA VAL A 179 3.21 8.61 14.02
C VAL A 179 1.96 7.85 13.52
N LEU A 180 2.00 7.24 12.34
CA LEU A 180 0.84 6.59 11.71
C LEU A 180 1.19 5.21 11.19
N GLY A 181 0.47 4.16 11.57
CA GLY A 181 0.66 2.81 11.04
C GLY A 181 0.22 1.72 12.02
N THR A 182 0.14 0.49 11.53
CA THR A 182 -0.21 -0.66 12.36
C THR A 182 1.01 -1.43 12.87
N GLN A 183 2.12 -1.38 12.13
CA GLN A 183 3.36 -2.11 12.40
C GLN A 183 4.46 -1.16 12.89
N LEU A 184 5.50 -1.73 13.52
CA LEU A 184 6.69 -0.99 13.96
C LEU A 184 7.42 -0.38 12.77
N LYS A 185 7.68 0.91 12.88
CA LYS A 185 8.56 1.67 11.99
C LYS A 185 9.08 2.90 12.69
N LEU A 186 10.33 3.23 12.41
CA LEU A 186 10.98 4.42 12.95
C LEU A 186 10.94 5.54 11.92
N MET A 187 10.76 6.78 12.37
CA MET A 187 10.99 7.98 11.60
C MET A 187 12.38 8.51 11.94
N LEU A 188 13.28 8.52 10.97
CA LEU A 188 14.64 9.00 11.13
C LEU A 188 14.79 10.37 10.44
N THR A 189 15.50 11.28 11.11
CA THR A 189 16.01 12.51 10.48
C THR A 189 17.52 12.38 10.35
N LEU A 190 18.01 12.49 9.12
CA LEU A 190 19.41 12.37 8.76
C LEU A 190 20.13 13.72 8.89
N GLU A 191 21.47 13.71 8.84
CA GLU A 191 22.30 14.89 9.09
C GLU A 191 22.08 16.07 8.13
N ASN A 192 21.59 15.80 6.94
CA ASN A 192 21.19 16.80 5.93
C ASN A 192 19.73 17.25 6.08
N GLY A 193 19.02 16.85 7.13
CA GLY A 193 17.61 17.17 7.36
C GLY A 193 16.62 16.29 6.59
N ALA A 194 17.12 15.38 5.74
CA ALA A 194 16.31 14.36 5.08
C ALA A 194 15.56 13.50 6.10
N LYS A 195 14.32 13.14 5.77
CA LYS A 195 13.54 12.17 6.54
C LYS A 195 13.54 10.82 5.85
N ALA A 196 13.51 9.75 6.63
CA ALA A 196 13.36 8.40 6.13
C ALA A 196 12.58 7.54 7.12
N VAL A 197 11.80 6.59 6.60
CA VAL A 197 11.18 5.54 7.40
C VAL A 197 12.13 4.35 7.47
N PHE A 198 12.38 3.83 8.65
CA PHE A 198 13.10 2.58 8.83
C PHE A 198 12.12 1.48 9.24
N LYS A 199 12.06 0.40 8.44
CA LYS A 199 11.30 -0.82 8.73
C LYS A 199 12.29 -1.93 9.12
N PRO A 200 12.26 -2.45 10.36
CA PRO A 200 13.26 -3.41 10.82
C PRO A 200 13.04 -4.80 10.22
N GLN A 201 14.10 -5.61 10.21
CA GLN A 201 13.99 -7.03 9.92
C GLN A 201 13.21 -7.76 11.02
N TRP A 202 12.09 -8.37 10.65
CA TRP A 202 11.28 -9.20 11.54
C TRP A 202 11.48 -10.71 11.35
N TYR A 203 11.86 -11.12 10.14
CA TYR A 203 11.89 -12.52 9.73
C TYR A 203 13.21 -12.86 9.06
N SER A 204 13.60 -14.13 9.11
CA SER A 204 14.62 -14.65 8.20
C SER A 204 14.08 -14.67 6.76
N ARG A 205 14.99 -14.68 5.78
CA ARG A 205 14.63 -14.61 4.35
C ARG A 205 13.74 -15.78 3.90
N ASP A 206 13.94 -16.95 4.49
CA ASP A 206 13.23 -18.18 4.12
C ASP A 206 11.93 -18.40 4.91
N THR A 207 11.56 -17.48 5.80
CA THR A 207 10.33 -17.61 6.59
C THR A 207 9.10 -17.56 5.66
N VAL A 208 8.30 -18.62 5.67
CA VAL A 208 7.02 -18.70 4.94
C VAL A 208 5.88 -18.23 5.84
N ILE A 209 5.16 -17.18 5.43
CA ILE A 209 3.94 -16.73 6.10
C ILE A 209 2.78 -17.60 5.59
N ARG A 210 2.10 -18.27 6.52
CA ARG A 210 0.90 -19.07 6.24
C ARG A 210 -0.37 -18.33 6.66
N GLY A 211 -1.46 -18.63 5.98
CA GLY A 211 -2.78 -18.02 6.23
C GLY A 211 -3.16 -17.05 5.12
N PRO A 212 -4.12 -16.13 5.39
CA PRO A 212 -4.49 -15.08 4.45
C PRO A 212 -3.30 -14.25 3.99
N VAL A 213 -3.30 -13.88 2.71
CA VAL A 213 -2.18 -13.19 2.02
C VAL A 213 -1.70 -11.88 2.68
N TYR A 214 -2.52 -11.24 3.52
CA TYR A 214 -2.15 -10.01 4.25
C TYR A 214 -1.59 -10.25 5.66
N TYR A 215 -1.38 -11.52 6.06
CA TYR A 215 -0.85 -11.90 7.38
C TYR A 215 0.64 -11.56 7.53
N GLY A 216 1.13 -11.63 8.76
CA GLY A 216 2.52 -11.33 9.12
C GLY A 216 2.80 -9.84 9.29
N LYS A 217 4.03 -9.55 9.70
CA LYS A 217 4.59 -8.19 9.79
C LYS A 217 5.18 -7.76 8.46
N ASP A 218 5.49 -6.48 8.34
CA ASP A 218 6.19 -5.95 7.17
C ASP A 218 7.59 -6.57 7.09
N ARG A 219 7.91 -7.16 5.93
CA ARG A 219 9.23 -7.67 5.58
C ARG A 219 10.03 -6.55 4.93
N HIS A 220 11.13 -6.15 5.57
CA HIS A 220 11.97 -5.06 5.07
C HIS A 220 12.58 -5.37 3.69
N ASN A 221 13.00 -6.61 3.45
CA ASN A 221 13.54 -7.04 2.17
C ASN A 221 12.52 -6.95 1.03
N ALA A 222 11.22 -7.07 1.32
CA ALA A 222 10.16 -6.90 0.33
C ALA A 222 10.06 -5.45 -0.18
N GLU A 223 10.35 -4.45 0.65
CA GLU A 223 10.39 -3.04 0.21
C GLU A 223 11.52 -2.79 -0.80
N ILE A 224 12.65 -3.48 -0.62
CA ILE A 224 13.81 -3.38 -1.52
C ILE A 224 13.54 -4.08 -2.85
N VAL A 225 12.97 -5.29 -2.78
CA VAL A 225 12.55 -6.04 -3.98
C VAL A 225 11.52 -5.23 -4.76
N ALA A 226 10.56 -4.60 -4.07
CA ALA A 226 9.57 -3.71 -4.68
C ALA A 226 10.21 -2.54 -5.44
N PHE A 227 11.18 -1.87 -4.81
CA PHE A 227 11.91 -0.76 -5.42
C PHE A 227 12.60 -1.17 -6.74
N HIS A 228 13.36 -2.27 -6.72
CA HIS A 228 14.04 -2.75 -7.92
C HIS A 228 13.08 -3.31 -8.97
N LEU A 229 12.03 -4.04 -8.58
CA LEU A 229 11.00 -4.53 -9.50
C LEU A 229 10.27 -3.39 -10.21
N SER A 230 9.92 -2.33 -9.48
CA SER A 230 9.28 -1.14 -10.04
C SER A 230 10.16 -0.45 -11.09
N SER A 231 11.48 -0.39 -10.86
CA SER A 231 12.44 0.10 -11.85
C SER A 231 12.56 -0.83 -13.06
N LEU A 232 12.59 -2.13 -12.82
CA LEU A 232 12.68 -3.15 -13.87
C LEU A 232 11.46 -3.11 -14.79
N LEU A 233 10.25 -2.95 -14.23
CA LEU A 233 8.99 -2.81 -14.96
C LEU A 233 8.75 -1.39 -15.53
N ALA A 234 9.72 -0.47 -15.39
CA ALA A 234 9.59 0.93 -15.78
C ALA A 234 8.35 1.64 -15.17
N LEU A 235 7.85 1.15 -14.04
CA LEU A 235 6.81 1.83 -13.28
C LEU A 235 7.40 3.05 -12.58
N ARG A 236 8.55 2.88 -11.92
CA ARG A 236 9.30 3.95 -11.23
C ARG A 236 8.44 4.71 -10.18
N ARG A 237 7.51 4.02 -9.53
CA ARG A 237 6.51 4.59 -8.58
C ARG A 237 6.72 4.18 -7.12
N VAL A 238 7.84 3.54 -6.79
CA VAL A 238 8.23 3.15 -5.42
C VAL A 238 9.27 4.16 -4.91
N PRO A 239 9.15 4.67 -3.66
CA PRO A 239 10.16 5.56 -3.08
C PRO A 239 11.55 4.91 -3.05
N LEU A 240 12.59 5.73 -2.97
CA LEU A 240 13.96 5.23 -2.82
C LEU A 240 14.05 4.37 -1.55
N ALA A 241 14.60 3.18 -1.68
CA ALA A 241 14.74 2.25 -0.57
C ALA A 241 16.10 1.54 -0.63
N VAL A 242 16.78 1.46 0.52
CA VAL A 242 18.07 0.74 0.69
C VAL A 242 18.02 -0.11 1.94
N ILE A 243 18.84 -1.16 2.00
CA ILE A 243 19.13 -1.85 3.25
C ILE A 243 20.12 -1.00 4.05
N ARG A 244 19.83 -0.88 5.34
CA ARG A 244 20.72 -0.26 6.30
C ARG A 244 20.80 -1.11 7.56
N LYS A 245 22.03 -1.28 8.05
CA LYS A 245 22.32 -1.78 9.40
C LYS A 245 22.44 -0.57 10.32
N LEU A 246 21.68 -0.54 11.41
CA LEU A 246 21.70 0.52 12.40
C LEU A 246 22.26 -0.01 13.71
N ASP A 247 23.20 0.73 14.30
CA ASP A 247 23.59 0.52 15.69
C ASP A 247 22.50 1.08 16.61
N LEU A 248 21.75 0.18 17.26
CA LEU A 248 20.61 0.55 18.07
C LEU A 248 21.00 1.37 19.30
N ASN A 249 22.21 1.18 19.83
CA ASN A 249 22.67 1.90 21.00
C ASN A 249 23.25 3.27 20.61
N ASN A 250 24.16 3.29 19.62
CA ASN A 250 24.90 4.49 19.24
C ASN A 250 24.17 5.39 18.24
N GLU A 251 23.48 4.84 17.25
CA GLU A 251 22.78 5.64 16.22
C GLU A 251 21.32 5.93 16.58
N ILE A 252 20.66 5.04 17.35
CA ILE A 252 19.23 5.18 17.66
C ILE A 252 19.00 5.66 19.09
N ARG A 253 19.40 4.90 20.11
CA ARG A 253 19.10 5.21 21.52
C ARG A 253 19.58 6.60 21.93
N LYS A 254 20.79 7.01 21.51
CA LYS A 254 21.36 8.35 21.79
C LYS A 254 20.60 9.50 21.13
N HIS A 255 19.84 9.23 20.07
CA HIS A 255 19.14 10.22 19.25
C HIS A 255 17.62 10.08 19.31
N ALA A 256 17.11 9.19 20.17
CA ALA A 256 15.71 8.86 20.30
C ALA A 256 14.89 9.95 20.99
N THR A 257 13.64 10.13 20.57
CA THR A 257 12.63 10.85 21.38
C THR A 257 12.42 10.15 22.72
N PRO A 258 11.93 10.86 23.76
CA PRO A 258 11.58 10.23 25.03
C PRO A 258 10.60 9.06 24.85
N GLU A 259 9.60 9.20 23.97
CA GLU A 259 8.62 8.14 23.69
C GLU A 259 9.30 6.90 23.10
N LEU A 260 10.12 7.04 22.06
CA LEU A 260 10.87 5.91 21.50
C LEU A 260 11.84 5.31 22.52
N TYR A 261 12.61 6.15 23.23
CA TYR A 261 13.61 5.72 24.21
C TYR A 261 13.02 4.81 25.29
N THR A 262 11.81 5.11 25.78
CA THR A 262 11.14 4.29 26.82
C THR A 262 10.76 2.89 26.33
N THR A 263 10.72 2.67 25.01
CA THR A 263 10.45 1.36 24.42
C THR A 263 11.71 0.53 24.16
N MET A 264 12.88 1.07 24.48
CA MET A 264 14.18 0.44 24.24
C MET A 264 14.80 -0.09 25.53
N TYR A 265 15.24 -1.34 25.53
CA TYR A 265 15.88 -1.98 26.68
C TYR A 265 17.00 -2.92 26.24
N GLN A 266 17.90 -3.24 27.17
CA GLN A 266 18.97 -4.20 26.94
C GLN A 266 18.47 -5.60 27.31
N GLU A 267 18.71 -6.57 26.43
CA GLU A 267 18.48 -8.00 26.67
C GLU A 267 19.80 -8.74 26.44
N GLY A 268 20.48 -9.09 27.53
CA GLY A 268 21.83 -9.63 27.46
C GLY A 268 22.80 -8.62 26.84
N ASN A 269 23.41 -8.98 25.72
CA ASN A 269 24.34 -8.13 24.97
C ASN A 269 23.66 -7.31 23.85
N ASP A 270 22.36 -7.50 23.64
CA ASP A 270 21.64 -6.90 22.51
C ASP A 270 20.64 -5.83 22.97
N THR A 271 20.59 -4.73 22.24
CA THR A 271 19.54 -3.73 22.40
C THR A 271 18.28 -4.18 21.67
N CYS A 272 17.14 -4.12 22.35
CA CYS A 272 15.82 -4.40 21.81
C CYS A 272 14.95 -3.15 21.80
N LEU A 273 14.00 -3.08 20.86
CA LEU A 273 12.99 -2.04 20.80
C LEU A 273 11.66 -2.59 20.29
N TYR A 274 10.55 -2.10 20.83
CA TYR A 274 9.22 -2.44 20.33
C TYR A 274 8.44 -1.24 19.77
N GLY A 275 8.87 0.00 20.06
CA GLY A 275 8.25 1.22 19.57
C GLY A 275 6.78 1.41 19.97
N VAL A 276 6.13 2.41 19.38
CA VAL A 276 4.72 2.74 19.63
C VAL A 276 3.93 2.66 18.33
N CYS A 277 3.04 1.68 18.25
CA CYS A 277 2.13 1.46 17.12
C CYS A 277 0.95 0.56 17.54
N HIS A 278 -0.04 0.35 16.66
CA HIS A 278 -1.24 -0.43 16.98
C HIS A 278 -0.96 -1.88 17.42
N TYR A 279 0.05 -2.54 16.84
CA TYR A 279 0.43 -3.93 17.18
C TYR A 279 1.75 -4.04 17.94
N CYS A 280 2.34 -2.90 18.36
CA CYS A 280 3.61 -2.89 19.08
C CYS A 280 3.40 -3.24 20.55
N SER A 281 4.26 -4.10 21.10
CA SER A 281 4.19 -4.57 22.48
C SER A 281 5.58 -4.97 22.97
N SER A 282 5.85 -4.78 24.27
CA SER A 282 7.08 -5.26 24.91
C SER A 282 7.26 -6.78 24.83
N ASN A 283 6.19 -7.53 24.57
CA ASN A 283 6.24 -8.98 24.39
C ASN A 283 6.68 -9.41 22.98
N ASP A 284 6.84 -8.45 22.07
CA ASP A 284 7.13 -8.72 20.66
C ASP A 284 8.10 -7.68 20.07
N PRO A 285 9.31 -7.53 20.65
CA PRO A 285 10.33 -6.56 20.22
C PRO A 285 11.06 -7.03 18.94
N VAL A 286 11.80 -6.10 18.33
CA VAL A 286 12.97 -6.45 17.50
C VAL A 286 14.25 -6.19 18.28
N CYS A 287 15.19 -7.11 18.22
CA CYS A 287 16.49 -7.01 18.86
C CYS A 287 17.60 -6.99 17.81
N GLY A 288 18.64 -6.19 18.06
CA GLY A 288 19.87 -6.25 17.28
C GLY A 288 20.63 -7.55 17.52
N THR A 289 21.65 -7.81 16.71
CA THR A 289 22.69 -8.81 16.97
C THR A 289 24.00 -8.08 17.13
N GLY A 290 24.57 -8.08 18.33
CA GLY A 290 25.66 -7.19 18.71
C GLY A 290 25.26 -5.72 18.58
N ASP A 291 24.05 -5.36 19.04
CA ASP A 291 23.40 -4.05 18.87
C ASP A 291 23.08 -3.63 17.42
N ILE A 292 23.44 -4.42 16.41
CA ILE A 292 23.19 -4.09 15.01
C ILE A 292 21.84 -4.65 14.55
N LEU A 293 20.96 -3.76 14.08
CA LEU A 293 19.67 -4.14 13.50
C LEU A 293 19.62 -3.82 12.00
N GLU A 294 19.41 -4.84 11.19
CA GLU A 294 19.15 -4.69 9.76
C GLU A 294 17.71 -4.22 9.51
N GLY A 295 17.52 -3.39 8.48
CA GLY A 295 16.19 -3.02 8.01
C GLY A 295 16.23 -2.25 6.69
N ALA A 296 15.05 -1.88 6.21
CA ALA A 296 14.88 -1.08 5.01
C ALA A 296 14.74 0.39 5.40
N LEU A 297 15.63 1.22 4.89
CA LEU A 297 15.55 2.67 4.96
C LEU A 297 14.86 3.20 3.70
N ILE A 298 13.66 3.75 3.87
CA ILE A 298 12.79 4.24 2.80
C ILE A 298 12.79 5.76 2.87
N PHE A 299 13.27 6.41 1.83
CA PHE A 299 13.37 7.87 1.79
C PHE A 299 11.97 8.50 1.80
N TRP A 300 11.80 9.50 2.66
CA TRP A 300 10.54 10.22 2.77
C TRP A 300 10.34 11.13 1.55
N LEU A 301 9.14 11.13 0.99
CA LEU A 301 8.87 11.99 -0.15
C LEU A 301 8.98 13.48 0.23
N PRO A 302 9.45 14.33 -0.70
CA PRO A 302 9.57 15.76 -0.45
C PRO A 302 8.24 16.39 -0.05
N ARG A 303 8.31 17.44 0.77
CA ARG A 303 7.11 18.11 1.30
C ARG A 303 6.19 18.68 0.22
N TYR A 304 6.73 19.03 -0.95
CA TYR A 304 5.93 19.55 -2.07
C TYR A 304 5.03 18.48 -2.71
N LEU A 305 5.37 17.19 -2.59
CA LEU A 305 4.51 16.08 -2.98
C LEU A 305 3.57 15.71 -1.83
N HIS A 306 2.54 16.53 -1.63
CA HIS A 306 1.48 16.22 -0.68
C HIS A 306 0.70 14.98 -1.15
N LEU A 307 0.67 13.91 -0.36
CA LEU A 307 -0.03 12.68 -0.73
C LEU A 307 -1.47 12.65 -0.20
N VAL A 308 -2.41 12.24 -1.05
CA VAL A 308 -3.80 11.95 -0.70
C VAL A 308 -4.03 10.46 -0.76
N LYS A 309 -4.54 9.91 0.35
CA LYS A 309 -4.89 8.49 0.47
C LYS A 309 -6.31 8.25 -0.03
N HIS A 310 -6.46 7.25 -0.89
CA HIS A 310 -7.74 6.82 -1.43
C HIS A 310 -8.00 5.35 -1.12
N ARG A 311 -9.28 5.01 -0.93
CA ARG A 311 -9.70 3.62 -0.74
C ARG A 311 -9.58 2.84 -2.05
N HIS A 312 -8.98 1.66 -2.01
CA HIS A 312 -8.88 0.79 -3.17
C HIS A 312 -10.25 0.16 -3.49
N PRO A 313 -10.76 0.18 -4.75
CA PRO A 313 -12.05 -0.44 -5.05
C PRO A 313 -12.07 -1.95 -4.78
N TRP A 314 -10.95 -2.62 -5.06
CA TRP A 314 -10.76 -4.05 -4.75
C TRP A 314 -10.20 -4.31 -3.34
N GLN A 315 -10.47 -3.42 -2.37
CA GLN A 315 -10.08 -3.65 -0.98
C GLN A 315 -10.76 -4.92 -0.43
N ARG A 316 -10.00 -5.77 0.27
CA ARG A 316 -10.52 -6.92 1.03
C ARG A 316 -11.37 -6.50 2.24
N THR A 317 -12.17 -7.41 2.77
CA THR A 317 -12.96 -7.11 3.98
C THR A 317 -12.17 -7.21 5.28
N TYR A 318 -11.02 -7.91 5.26
CA TYR A 318 -10.22 -8.26 6.44
C TYR A 318 -11.00 -9.01 7.53
N LYS A 319 -12.13 -9.63 7.16
CA LYS A 319 -13.02 -10.34 8.08
C LYS A 319 -13.18 -11.78 7.61
N LYS A 320 -12.89 -12.72 8.52
CA LYS A 320 -13.08 -14.15 8.27
C LYS A 320 -14.53 -14.42 7.84
N LYS A 321 -14.71 -15.22 6.79
CA LYS A 321 -16.03 -15.59 6.22
C LYS A 321 -16.87 -14.42 5.65
N LYS A 322 -16.28 -13.24 5.41
CA LYS A 322 -16.98 -12.14 4.74
C LYS A 322 -16.29 -11.81 3.43
N LEU A 323 -16.99 -12.07 2.33
CA LEU A 323 -16.53 -11.72 1.00
C LEU A 323 -16.82 -10.24 0.69
N ALA A 324 -15.93 -9.61 -0.05
CA ALA A 324 -16.06 -8.26 -0.57
C ALA A 324 -16.98 -8.26 -1.79
N PRO A 325 -17.60 -7.11 -2.13
CA PRO A 325 -18.48 -7.04 -3.31
C PRO A 325 -17.80 -7.49 -4.61
N TRP A 326 -16.52 -7.18 -4.79
CA TRP A 326 -15.75 -7.57 -5.98
C TRP A 326 -15.45 -9.07 -6.06
N GLU A 327 -15.52 -9.80 -4.95
CA GLU A 327 -15.37 -11.27 -4.91
C GLU A 327 -16.66 -11.99 -5.35
N MET A 328 -17.79 -11.28 -5.35
CA MET A 328 -19.13 -11.85 -5.60
C MET A 328 -19.77 -11.39 -6.91
N ASP A 329 -19.30 -10.30 -7.50
CA ASP A 329 -19.92 -9.65 -8.66
C ASP A 329 -19.00 -9.68 -9.89
N ASP A 330 -19.34 -10.52 -10.87
CA ASP A 330 -18.64 -10.61 -12.17
C ASP A 330 -18.57 -9.29 -12.93
N ASN A 331 -19.50 -8.37 -12.67
CA ASN A 331 -19.59 -7.07 -13.32
C ASN A 331 -19.07 -5.93 -12.44
N TYR A 332 -18.35 -6.23 -11.36
CA TYR A 332 -17.89 -5.23 -10.40
C TYR A 332 -17.10 -4.08 -11.07
N CYS A 333 -16.17 -4.40 -11.97
CA CYS A 333 -15.41 -3.36 -12.67
C CYS A 333 -16.28 -2.41 -13.50
N LYS A 334 -17.43 -2.87 -14.03
CA LYS A 334 -18.37 -1.98 -14.74
C LYS A 334 -18.90 -0.89 -13.80
N LYS A 335 -19.25 -1.26 -12.56
CA LYS A 335 -19.69 -0.32 -11.51
C LYS A 335 -18.55 0.61 -11.09
N VAL A 336 -17.32 0.12 -11.02
CA VAL A 336 -16.15 0.97 -10.72
C VAL A 336 -15.98 2.05 -11.80
N LYS A 337 -16.14 1.70 -13.08
CA LYS A 337 -16.01 2.63 -14.22
C LYS A 337 -17.09 3.72 -14.28
N GLU A 338 -18.21 3.58 -13.56
CA GLU A 338 -19.27 4.60 -13.49
C GLU A 338 -18.82 5.83 -12.68
N SER A 339 -17.82 5.69 -11.80
CA SER A 339 -17.21 6.81 -11.09
C SER A 339 -16.27 7.60 -12.01
N LYS A 340 -16.38 8.94 -11.98
CA LYS A 340 -15.46 9.84 -12.71
C LYS A 340 -13.99 9.59 -12.39
N ALA A 341 -13.67 9.12 -11.18
CA ALA A 341 -12.29 8.83 -10.78
C ALA A 341 -11.66 7.67 -11.54
N TYR A 342 -12.46 6.76 -12.11
CA TYR A 342 -12.00 5.51 -12.74
C TYR A 342 -12.52 5.31 -14.16
N SER A 343 -13.38 6.23 -14.63
CA SER A 343 -13.82 6.26 -16.02
C SER A 343 -12.62 6.54 -16.94
N PRO A 344 -12.35 5.68 -17.94
CA PRO A 344 -11.23 5.88 -18.88
C PRO A 344 -11.28 7.19 -19.65
N GLN A 345 -12.46 7.81 -19.76
CA GLN A 345 -12.64 9.10 -20.46
C GLN A 345 -12.09 10.29 -19.66
N PHE A 346 -11.97 10.16 -18.33
CA PHE A 346 -11.65 11.28 -17.44
C PHE A 346 -10.38 11.05 -16.61
N SER A 347 -9.84 9.82 -16.58
CA SER A 347 -8.81 9.44 -15.61
C SER A 347 -8.02 8.21 -16.06
N SER A 348 -6.70 8.28 -15.98
CA SER A 348 -5.78 7.14 -16.14
C SER A 348 -5.78 6.19 -14.94
N ARG A 349 -6.41 6.59 -13.83
CA ARG A 349 -6.27 5.94 -12.52
C ARG A 349 -6.65 4.47 -12.54
N LEU A 350 -7.66 4.07 -13.32
CA LEU A 350 -8.03 2.65 -13.41
C LEU A 350 -6.92 1.81 -14.06
N LEU A 351 -6.24 2.34 -15.09
CA LEU A 351 -5.09 1.67 -15.69
C LEU A 351 -3.93 1.58 -14.70
N ASP A 352 -3.68 2.66 -13.93
CA ASP A 352 -2.67 2.63 -12.88
C ASP A 352 -2.98 1.61 -11.77
N LEU A 353 -4.26 1.40 -11.44
CA LEU A 353 -4.67 0.32 -10.52
C LEU A 353 -4.49 -1.07 -11.10
N VAL A 354 -4.60 -1.24 -12.43
CA VAL A 354 -4.24 -2.51 -13.07
C VAL A 354 -2.73 -2.73 -13.06
N ASP A 355 -1.92 -1.71 -13.38
CA ASP A 355 -0.46 -1.78 -13.27
C ASP A 355 -0.05 -2.16 -11.83
N THR A 356 -0.72 -1.57 -10.85
CA THR A 356 -0.53 -1.86 -9.42
C THR A 356 -0.89 -3.31 -9.08
N ALA A 357 -2.00 -3.83 -9.60
CA ALA A 357 -2.40 -5.22 -9.39
C ALA A 357 -1.42 -6.22 -10.01
N VAL A 358 -0.88 -5.91 -11.19
CA VAL A 358 0.18 -6.71 -11.84
C VAL A 358 1.44 -6.72 -10.96
N PHE A 359 1.86 -5.54 -10.49
CA PHE A 359 3.01 -5.40 -9.61
C PHE A 359 2.83 -6.16 -8.29
N ASP A 360 1.71 -5.95 -7.61
CA ASP A 360 1.37 -6.61 -6.36
C ASP A 360 1.26 -8.13 -6.55
N PHE A 361 0.72 -8.62 -7.67
CA PHE A 361 0.61 -10.06 -7.90
C PHE A 361 1.97 -10.74 -8.10
N LEU A 362 2.90 -10.12 -8.85
CA LEU A 362 4.26 -10.64 -8.98
C LEU A 362 4.92 -10.81 -7.59
N MET A 363 4.69 -9.82 -6.73
CA MET A 363 5.21 -9.77 -5.36
C MET A 363 4.40 -10.59 -4.33
N ASP A 364 3.19 -11.04 -4.68
CA ASP A 364 2.19 -11.60 -3.78
C ASP A 364 1.78 -10.67 -2.62
N ASN A 365 1.62 -9.38 -2.93
CA ASN A 365 1.11 -8.37 -2.00
C ASN A 365 -0.42 -8.32 -1.99
N GLY A 366 -1.03 -8.96 -1.00
CA GLY A 366 -2.48 -8.97 -0.87
C GLY A 366 -3.08 -7.89 0.03
N ASP A 367 -2.26 -6.95 0.53
CA ASP A 367 -2.68 -5.95 1.54
C ASP A 367 -2.89 -4.53 0.98
N ARG A 368 -3.01 -4.37 -0.34
CA ARG A 368 -3.24 -3.05 -0.96
C ARG A 368 -4.68 -2.55 -0.81
N HIS A 369 -5.04 -2.17 0.41
CA HIS A 369 -6.35 -1.66 0.75
C HIS A 369 -6.59 -0.18 0.41
N HIS A 370 -5.50 0.55 0.20
CA HIS A 370 -5.50 1.98 -0.12
C HIS A 370 -4.39 2.25 -1.13
N TYR A 371 -4.48 3.38 -1.80
CA TYR A 371 -3.44 3.88 -2.68
C TYR A 371 -3.26 5.39 -2.49
N GLU A 372 -2.04 5.89 -2.70
CA GLU A 372 -1.73 7.31 -2.63
C GLU A 372 -1.57 7.95 -4.01
N LEU A 373 -1.93 9.23 -4.08
CA LEU A 373 -1.69 10.13 -5.21
C LEU A 373 -1.11 11.44 -4.73
N ALA A 374 -0.26 12.08 -5.54
CA ALA A 374 0.13 13.46 -5.29
C ALA A 374 -1.07 14.43 -5.48
N GLN A 375 -1.22 15.39 -4.56
CA GLN A 375 -2.33 16.34 -4.49
C GLN A 375 -2.18 17.52 -5.48
N ASN A 376 -3.33 18.13 -5.78
CA ASN A 376 -3.64 19.38 -6.52
C ASN A 376 -2.50 20.11 -7.25
N ASN A 377 -2.75 20.35 -8.54
CA ASN A 377 -1.94 20.96 -9.60
C ASN A 377 -1.31 19.96 -10.60
N PHE A 378 -1.48 18.65 -10.37
CA PHE A 378 -1.08 17.63 -11.34
C PHE A 378 -2.30 17.06 -12.07
N HIS A 379 -2.26 17.08 -13.41
CA HIS A 379 -3.25 16.40 -14.23
C HIS A 379 -2.93 14.89 -14.27
N ASN A 380 -3.87 14.06 -13.81
CA ASN A 380 -3.75 12.59 -13.75
C ASN A 380 -2.43 12.10 -13.10
N PRO A 381 -2.21 12.38 -11.80
CA PRO A 381 -1.07 11.83 -11.08
C PRO A 381 -1.15 10.30 -11.06
N ALA A 382 0.01 9.65 -11.10
CA ALA A 382 0.09 8.19 -11.06
C ALA A 382 -0.16 7.65 -9.65
N VAL A 383 -0.74 6.45 -9.58
CA VAL A 383 -0.83 5.69 -8.32
C VAL A 383 0.57 5.32 -7.85
N LEU A 384 0.94 5.77 -6.64
CA LEU A 384 2.22 5.43 -6.03
C LEU A 384 2.18 4.04 -5.39
N LEU A 385 3.32 3.35 -5.44
CA LEU A 385 3.51 1.99 -4.93
C LEU A 385 4.21 2.03 -3.56
N ILE A 386 3.50 2.54 -2.56
CA ILE A 386 3.98 2.70 -1.18
C ILE A 386 3.48 1.54 -0.32
N ASP A 387 4.23 1.20 0.74
CA ASP A 387 3.94 0.10 1.68
C ASP A 387 3.87 -1.27 0.98
N ASN A 388 5.03 -1.81 0.62
CA ASN A 388 5.16 -3.12 -0.04
C ASN A 388 5.67 -4.21 0.92
N GLY A 389 5.87 -3.90 2.20
CA GLY A 389 6.39 -4.82 3.21
C GLY A 389 5.56 -6.09 3.42
N LYS A 390 4.28 -6.11 3.06
CA LYS A 390 3.42 -7.30 3.14
C LYS A 390 3.57 -8.28 1.97
N SER A 391 4.58 -8.10 1.14
CA SER A 391 4.86 -8.96 0.00
C SER A 391 5.79 -10.11 0.34
N LEU A 392 6.05 -10.99 -0.63
CA LEU A 392 6.96 -12.12 -0.52
C LEU A 392 6.60 -13.04 0.65
N GLY A 393 5.30 -13.17 0.97
CA GLY A 393 4.82 -13.96 2.10
C GLY A 393 5.11 -15.46 1.93
N ASN A 394 4.76 -16.00 0.78
CA ASN A 394 4.83 -17.43 0.48
C ASN A 394 5.21 -17.65 -1.00
N PRO A 395 6.31 -18.37 -1.31
CA PRO A 395 6.70 -18.64 -2.70
C PRO A 395 5.87 -19.78 -3.35
N ASP A 396 5.15 -20.57 -2.57
CA ASP A 396 4.46 -21.79 -3.04
C ASP A 396 3.00 -21.54 -3.42
N VAL A 397 2.48 -20.34 -3.19
CA VAL A 397 1.08 -19.96 -3.45
C VAL A 397 1.03 -18.70 -4.30
N ASP A 398 0.11 -18.68 -5.26
CA ASP A 398 -0.17 -17.52 -6.11
C ASP A 398 -1.63 -17.09 -5.87
N HIS A 399 -1.82 -15.92 -5.26
CA HIS A 399 -3.16 -15.42 -4.94
C HIS A 399 -3.76 -14.68 -6.14
N LEU A 400 -4.45 -15.42 -7.02
CA LEU A 400 -4.99 -14.88 -8.28
C LEU A 400 -5.95 -13.69 -8.07
N ASP A 401 -6.62 -13.63 -6.93
CA ASP A 401 -7.55 -12.55 -6.62
C ASP A 401 -6.89 -11.17 -6.49
N ILE A 402 -5.56 -11.09 -6.33
CA ILE A 402 -4.80 -9.83 -6.47
C ILE A 402 -4.96 -9.27 -7.90
N LEU A 403 -5.04 -10.13 -8.93
CA LEU A 403 -5.28 -9.73 -10.32
C LEU A 403 -6.74 -9.36 -10.63
N ALA A 404 -7.63 -9.25 -9.64
CA ALA A 404 -9.03 -8.87 -9.85
C ALA A 404 -9.23 -7.61 -10.72
N PRO A 405 -8.48 -6.52 -10.53
CA PRO A 405 -8.56 -5.36 -11.43
C PRO A 405 -8.30 -5.75 -12.89
N LEU A 406 -7.30 -6.59 -13.16
CA LEU A 406 -6.94 -7.02 -14.52
C LEU A 406 -8.02 -7.94 -15.13
N TYR A 407 -8.38 -9.04 -14.46
CA TYR A 407 -9.29 -10.03 -15.06
C TYR A 407 -10.75 -9.57 -15.10
N GLN A 408 -11.17 -8.64 -14.23
CA GLN A 408 -12.53 -8.08 -14.27
C GLN A 408 -12.65 -6.93 -15.27
N CYS A 409 -11.65 -6.04 -15.32
CA CYS A 409 -11.70 -4.90 -16.23
C CYS A 409 -11.29 -5.27 -17.65
N CYS A 410 -10.46 -6.30 -17.81
CA CYS A 410 -9.83 -6.73 -19.06
C CYS A 410 -9.22 -5.57 -19.83
N ILE A 411 -8.40 -4.78 -19.15
CA ILE A 411 -7.59 -3.71 -19.74
C ILE A 411 -6.20 -3.77 -19.12
N ILE A 412 -5.16 -3.40 -19.86
CA ILE A 412 -3.78 -3.25 -19.41
C ILE A 412 -3.10 -2.17 -20.25
N HIS A 413 -2.21 -1.39 -19.64
CA HIS A 413 -1.46 -0.37 -20.38
C HIS A 413 -0.47 -1.03 -21.34
N LYS A 414 -0.37 -0.51 -22.57
CA LYS A 414 0.48 -1.09 -23.62
C LYS A 414 1.94 -1.13 -23.21
N THR A 415 2.45 -0.07 -22.58
CA THR A 415 3.86 -0.04 -22.13
C THR A 415 4.12 -1.10 -21.06
N THR A 416 3.20 -1.30 -20.11
CA THR A 416 3.28 -2.37 -19.11
C THR A 416 3.28 -3.73 -19.79
N TRP A 417 2.36 -3.96 -20.72
CA TRP A 417 2.29 -5.22 -21.45
C TRP A 417 3.55 -5.53 -22.28
N ASP A 418 4.06 -4.54 -23.02
CA ASP A 418 5.28 -4.69 -23.82
C ASP A 418 6.49 -4.93 -22.92
N ARG A 419 6.54 -4.27 -21.77
CA ARG A 419 7.59 -4.47 -20.76
C ARG A 419 7.52 -5.86 -20.15
N LEU A 420 6.34 -6.37 -19.79
CA LEU A 420 6.18 -7.73 -19.28
C LEU A 420 6.68 -8.76 -20.29
N LYS A 421 6.22 -8.69 -21.55
CA LYS A 421 6.68 -9.58 -22.64
C LYS A 421 8.18 -9.55 -22.86
N MET A 422 8.86 -8.43 -22.60
CA MET A 422 10.32 -8.35 -22.68
C MET A 422 11.00 -9.28 -21.67
N PHE A 423 10.35 -9.56 -20.54
CA PHE A 423 10.87 -10.42 -19.49
C PHE A 423 10.39 -11.89 -19.57
N SER A 424 9.96 -12.34 -20.75
CA SER A 424 9.54 -13.73 -20.99
C SER A 424 10.71 -14.73 -20.89
N GLY A 425 10.39 -16.01 -20.66
CA GLY A 425 11.39 -17.08 -20.60
C GLY A 425 12.33 -17.03 -19.39
N GLY A 426 11.85 -16.51 -18.26
CA GLY A 426 12.59 -16.47 -16.99
C GLY A 426 13.57 -15.30 -16.88
N THR A 427 13.52 -14.31 -17.78
CA THR A 427 14.43 -13.16 -17.71
C THR A 427 14.00 -12.12 -16.68
N LEU A 428 12.77 -12.19 -16.14
CA LEU A 428 12.33 -11.34 -15.02
C LEU A 428 13.15 -11.66 -13.77
N SER A 429 13.16 -12.92 -13.33
CA SER A 429 13.91 -13.36 -12.15
C SER A 429 15.41 -13.10 -12.30
N LEU A 430 16.01 -13.48 -13.42
CA LEU A 430 17.45 -13.26 -13.71
C LEU A 430 17.83 -11.77 -13.64
N SER A 431 16.98 -10.89 -14.17
CA SER A 431 17.25 -9.45 -14.13
C SER A 431 17.12 -8.90 -12.71
N LEU A 432 16.08 -9.31 -12.00
CA LEU A 432 15.81 -8.86 -10.65
C LEU A 432 16.88 -9.34 -9.66
N GLU A 433 17.32 -10.60 -9.77
CA GLU A 433 18.41 -11.17 -9.00
C GLU A 433 19.69 -10.33 -9.14
N LYS A 434 20.09 -9.98 -10.37
CA LYS A 434 21.29 -9.15 -10.60
C LYS A 434 21.17 -7.73 -10.03
N LEU A 435 19.99 -7.12 -10.10
CA LEU A 435 19.75 -5.80 -9.52
C LEU A 435 19.82 -5.84 -7.99
N ILE A 436 19.17 -6.84 -7.38
CA ILE A 436 19.14 -7.02 -5.93
C ILE A 436 20.52 -7.41 -5.39
N ALA A 437 21.28 -8.22 -6.12
CA ALA A 437 22.64 -8.60 -5.73
C ALA A 437 23.55 -7.39 -5.50
N ARG A 438 23.35 -6.28 -6.24
CA ARG A 438 24.05 -5.02 -5.97
C ARG A 438 23.77 -4.50 -4.57
N GLU A 439 22.49 -4.46 -4.19
CA GLU A 439 22.09 -3.99 -2.86
C GLU A 439 22.59 -4.92 -1.75
N THR A 440 22.52 -6.24 -1.97
CA THR A 440 23.09 -7.26 -1.06
C THR A 440 24.57 -7.01 -0.79
N ILE A 441 25.36 -6.78 -1.84
CA ILE A 441 26.82 -6.53 -1.72
C ILE A 441 27.07 -5.18 -1.04
N MET A 442 26.35 -4.13 -1.42
CA MET A 442 26.55 -2.79 -0.86
C MET A 442 26.15 -2.69 0.61
N ALA A 443 25.18 -3.48 1.07
CA ALA A 443 24.75 -3.52 2.46
C ALA A 443 25.55 -4.53 3.31
N ASP A 444 26.36 -5.38 2.68
CA ASP A 444 27.03 -6.52 3.32
C ASP A 444 26.04 -7.43 4.07
N VAL A 445 25.01 -7.91 3.37
CA VAL A 445 23.93 -8.73 3.97
C VAL A 445 23.74 -10.05 3.24
N LEU A 446 22.96 -10.96 3.84
CA LEU A 446 22.49 -12.16 3.16
C LEU A 446 21.54 -11.79 2.00
N PRO A 447 21.43 -12.64 0.96
CA PRO A 447 20.56 -12.41 -0.18
C PRO A 447 19.15 -11.93 0.21
N LEU A 448 18.66 -10.88 -0.45
CA LEU A 448 17.39 -10.24 -0.09
C LEU A 448 16.15 -10.94 -0.66
N ILE A 449 16.35 -11.87 -1.58
CA ILE A 449 15.30 -12.69 -2.19
C ILE A 449 15.82 -14.11 -2.35
N SER A 450 14.97 -15.12 -2.09
CA SER A 450 15.33 -16.52 -2.27
C SER A 450 15.02 -17.00 -3.69
N ASP A 451 15.68 -18.08 -4.11
CA ASP A 451 15.45 -18.73 -5.41
C ASP A 451 13.99 -19.18 -5.58
N ALA A 452 13.34 -19.59 -4.49
CA ALA A 452 11.93 -19.97 -4.48
C ALA A 452 11.03 -18.78 -4.83
N HIS A 453 11.31 -17.59 -4.28
CA HIS A 453 10.58 -16.38 -4.62
C HIS A 453 10.87 -15.89 -6.05
N LEU A 454 12.12 -15.96 -6.50
CA LEU A 454 12.49 -15.65 -7.88
C LEU A 454 11.73 -16.56 -8.88
N SER A 455 11.71 -17.86 -8.61
CA SER A 455 10.96 -18.84 -9.42
C SER A 455 9.45 -18.59 -9.38
N ALA A 456 8.91 -18.20 -8.22
CA ALA A 456 7.50 -17.84 -8.08
C ALA A 456 7.14 -16.61 -8.93
N MET A 457 8.02 -15.61 -9.03
CA MET A 457 7.77 -14.41 -9.85
C MET A 457 7.67 -14.74 -11.34
N ASP A 458 8.52 -15.63 -11.86
CA ASP A 458 8.42 -16.09 -13.26
C ASP A 458 7.13 -16.89 -13.50
N ARG A 459 6.75 -17.76 -12.56
CA ARG A 459 5.48 -18.51 -12.62
C ARG A 459 4.26 -17.56 -12.59
N ARG A 460 4.30 -16.52 -11.77
CA ARG A 460 3.27 -15.47 -11.69
C ARG A 460 3.22 -14.65 -12.98
N LEU A 461 4.36 -14.36 -13.60
CA LEU A 461 4.40 -13.69 -14.91
C LEU A 461 3.66 -14.50 -15.99
N LEU A 462 3.81 -15.83 -16.00
CA LEU A 462 3.03 -16.70 -16.91
C LEU A 462 1.53 -16.59 -16.64
N THR A 463 1.13 -16.53 -15.37
CA THR A 463 -0.28 -16.34 -14.99
C THR A 463 -0.82 -15.00 -15.49
N ILE A 464 -0.03 -13.91 -15.44
CA ILE A 464 -0.41 -12.61 -16.00
C ILE A 464 -0.63 -12.71 -17.52
N TYR A 465 0.25 -13.42 -18.24
CA TYR A 465 0.05 -13.67 -19.68
C TYR A 465 -1.25 -14.41 -19.94
N ALA A 466 -1.57 -15.43 -19.15
CA ALA A 466 -2.80 -16.20 -19.27
C ALA A 466 -4.04 -15.30 -19.05
N VAL A 467 -4.01 -14.42 -18.05
CA VAL A 467 -5.11 -13.47 -17.82
C VAL A 467 -5.30 -12.53 -19.02
N VAL A 468 -4.22 -12.01 -19.61
CA VAL A 468 -4.32 -11.11 -20.77
C VAL A 468 -4.83 -11.85 -22.01
N GLU A 469 -4.34 -13.06 -22.30
CA GLU A 469 -4.82 -13.89 -23.43
C GLU A 469 -6.30 -14.27 -23.25
N TYR A 470 -6.71 -14.65 -22.04
CA TYR A 470 -8.12 -14.87 -21.69
C TYR A 470 -8.97 -13.62 -21.98
N CYS A 471 -8.50 -12.44 -21.55
CA CYS A 471 -9.19 -11.18 -21.78
C CYS A 471 -9.27 -10.83 -23.28
N VAL A 472 -8.23 -11.09 -24.07
CA VAL A 472 -8.23 -10.88 -25.53
C VAL A 472 -9.27 -11.77 -26.19
N LYS A 473 -9.33 -13.07 -25.84
CA LYS A 473 -10.36 -13.99 -26.33
C LYS A 473 -11.76 -13.52 -25.95
N LYS A 474 -11.95 -13.07 -24.70
CA LYS A 474 -13.24 -12.56 -24.19
C LYS A 474 -13.70 -11.27 -24.87
N LYS A 475 -12.78 -10.34 -25.17
CA LYS A 475 -13.08 -9.03 -25.76
C LYS A 475 -12.98 -8.99 -27.29
N ARG A 476 -12.62 -10.11 -27.91
CA ARG A 476 -12.47 -10.36 -29.37
C ARG A 476 -11.39 -9.55 -30.09
N TYR A 477 -11.08 -8.34 -29.63
CA TYR A 477 -10.08 -7.45 -30.22
C TYR A 477 -9.01 -7.07 -29.20
N VAL A 478 -7.75 -7.12 -29.63
CA VAL A 478 -6.58 -6.79 -28.81
C VAL A 478 -6.64 -5.33 -28.33
N SER A 479 -7.10 -4.40 -29.16
CA SER A 479 -7.25 -2.97 -28.84
C SER A 479 -8.27 -2.67 -27.74
N ASN A 480 -9.15 -3.63 -27.40
CA ASN A 480 -10.10 -3.48 -26.29
C ASN A 480 -9.47 -3.86 -24.93
N VAL A 481 -8.29 -4.49 -24.95
CA VAL A 481 -7.58 -4.97 -23.76
C VAL A 481 -6.28 -4.22 -23.58
N ILE A 482 -5.49 -4.06 -24.63
CA ILE A 482 -4.18 -3.40 -24.58
C ILE A 482 -4.36 -1.95 -25.03
N LEU A 483 -4.29 -1.02 -24.08
CA LEU A 483 -4.59 0.39 -24.32
C LEU A 483 -3.30 1.23 -24.45
N ASP A 484 -3.23 2.08 -25.47
CA ASP A 484 -2.02 2.87 -25.81
C ASP A 484 -1.99 4.27 -25.16
N HIS A 485 -3.06 4.67 -24.47
CA HIS A 485 -3.19 6.00 -23.89
C HIS A 485 -3.37 5.94 -22.37
N ARG A 486 -2.76 6.93 -21.70
CA ARG A 486 -3.15 7.41 -20.37
C ARG A 486 -4.27 8.43 -20.49
#